data_AF-A0A0H5PVU2-F1
#
_entry.id   AF-A0A0H5PVU2-F1
#
_cell.length_a   1.000
_cell.length_b   1.000
_cell.length_c   1.000
_cell.angle_alpha   90.00
_cell.angle_beta   90.00
_cell.angle_gamma   90.00
#
_symmetry.space_group_name_H-M   'P 1'
#
loop_
_entity.id
_entity.type
_entity.pdbx_description
1 polymer ?
#
loop_
_entity_poly.entity_id
_entity_poly.type
_entity_poly.pdbx_seq_one_letter_code
_entity_poly.pdbx_strand_id
1 'polypeptide(L)'
;MTEHEKEALKRKAAKNGMTVSEYARTLLANSDDATIRVIDTEPLRKAAHELAKQGTNLNQFMKFLNTYGIKVFDAGEAQRVLAREVETFMEVAEALAALRREADRNNVHLKIEDFDNAEND
;
A
#
# COMPACT_ATOMS: atom_id res chain seq x y z
N MET A 1 7.16 18.14 -6.64
CA MET A 1 7.65 19.09 -5.62
C MET A 1 6.49 19.95 -5.17
N THR A 2 6.20 19.92 -3.88
CA THR A 2 5.26 20.85 -3.24
C THR A 2 5.83 22.27 -3.28
N GLU A 3 4.98 23.29 -3.14
CA GLU A 3 5.45 24.68 -3.06
C GLU A 3 6.36 24.91 -1.86
N HIS A 4 6.16 24.18 -0.75
CA HIS A 4 7.05 24.25 0.40
C HIS A 4 8.45 23.71 0.09
N GLU A 5 8.55 22.56 -0.60
CA GLU A 5 9.82 21.99 -1.05
C GLU A 5 10.54 22.91 -2.02
N LYS A 6 9.79 23.55 -2.93
CA LYS A 6 10.30 24.52 -3.91
C LYS A 6 10.89 25.74 -3.23
N GLU A 7 10.21 26.31 -2.25
CA GLU A 7 10.73 27.44 -1.47
C GLU A 7 11.91 27.05 -0.58
N ALA A 8 11.90 25.85 0.01
CA ALA A 8 13.06 25.35 0.74
C ALA A 8 14.29 25.21 -0.18
N LEU A 9 14.10 24.67 -1.39
CA LEU A 9 15.18 24.49 -2.36
C LEU A 9 15.73 25.84 -2.86
N LYS A 10 14.86 26.80 -3.20
CA LYS A 10 15.25 28.16 -3.57
C LYS A 10 16.07 28.85 -2.47
N ARG A 11 15.61 28.75 -1.21
CA ARG A 11 16.29 29.37 -0.06
C ARG A 11 17.67 28.77 0.19
N LYS A 12 17.79 27.44 0.07
CA LYS A 12 19.07 26.72 0.19
C LYS A 12 20.04 27.06 -0.94
N ALA A 13 19.54 27.14 -2.18
CA ALA A 13 20.34 27.54 -3.34
C ALA A 13 20.86 28.99 -3.17
N ALA A 14 19.98 29.93 -2.81
CA ALA A 14 20.33 31.32 -2.55
C ALA A 14 21.37 31.46 -1.42
N LYS A 15 21.23 30.70 -0.33
CA LYS A 15 22.21 30.67 0.78
C LYS A 15 23.61 30.25 0.32
N ASN A 16 23.70 29.41 -0.70
CA ASN A 16 24.97 28.94 -1.27
C ASN A 16 25.42 29.77 -2.48
N GLY A 17 24.73 30.87 -2.80
CA GLY A 17 25.06 31.71 -3.95
C GLY A 17 24.86 31.03 -5.31
N MET A 18 24.05 29.97 -5.35
CA MET A 18 23.85 29.13 -6.54
C MET A 18 22.45 29.32 -7.11
N THR A 19 22.31 29.10 -8.42
CA THR A 19 20.98 28.87 -8.99
C THR A 19 20.42 27.54 -8.47
N VAL A 20 19.09 27.38 -8.48
CA VAL A 20 18.44 26.13 -8.03
C VAL A 20 18.97 24.91 -8.81
N SER A 21 19.19 25.08 -10.11
CA SER A 21 19.71 24.02 -10.99
C SER A 21 21.17 23.66 -10.68
N GLU A 22 22.01 24.66 -10.39
CA GLU A 22 23.40 24.47 -10.03
C GLU A 22 23.54 23.82 -8.65
N TYR A 23 22.77 24.30 -7.68
CA TYR A 23 22.69 23.70 -6.35
C TYR A 23 22.24 22.23 -6.38
N ALA A 24 21.22 21.92 -7.18
CA ALA A 24 20.74 20.54 -7.34
C ALA A 24 21.80 19.64 -8.02
N ARG A 25 22.48 20.11 -9.06
CA ARG A 25 23.56 19.36 -9.73
C ARG A 25 24.75 19.12 -8.80
N THR A 26 25.16 20.13 -8.03
CA THR A 26 26.24 20.02 -7.06
C THR A 26 25.89 19.03 -5.95
N LEU A 27 24.66 19.06 -5.43
CA LEU A 27 24.20 18.05 -4.48
C LEU A 27 24.27 16.66 -5.10
N LEU A 28 23.62 16.42 -6.24
CA LEU A 28 23.58 15.10 -6.87
C LEU A 28 24.96 14.53 -7.27
N ALA A 29 25.90 15.40 -7.65
CA ALA A 29 27.25 14.99 -8.06
C ALA A 29 28.21 14.75 -6.89
N ASN A 30 27.95 15.35 -5.72
CA ASN A 30 28.85 15.30 -4.55
C ASN A 30 28.21 14.65 -3.32
N SER A 31 26.92 14.28 -3.38
CA SER A 31 26.28 13.46 -2.36
C SER A 31 26.46 12.00 -2.73
N ASP A 32 27.23 11.26 -1.93
CA ASP A 32 27.28 9.78 -1.97
C ASP A 32 25.90 9.14 -1.66
N ASP A 33 24.94 9.96 -1.21
CA ASP A 33 23.67 9.59 -0.59
C ASP A 33 22.46 9.64 -1.53
N ALA A 34 22.67 9.86 -2.84
CA ALA A 34 21.58 9.88 -3.83
C ALA A 34 21.11 8.46 -4.23
N THR A 35 21.11 7.51 -3.28
CA THR A 35 20.55 6.18 -3.54
C THR A 35 19.03 6.30 -3.60
N ILE A 36 18.48 6.33 -4.82
CA ILE A 36 17.05 6.15 -5.02
C ILE A 36 16.69 4.75 -4.52
N ARG A 37 16.11 4.68 -3.31
CA ARG A 37 15.58 3.44 -2.74
C ARG A 37 14.33 3.05 -3.53
N VAL A 38 14.50 2.17 -4.52
CA VAL A 38 13.39 1.54 -5.22
C VAL A 38 12.88 0.40 -4.34
N ILE A 39 11.60 0.47 -3.96
CA ILE A 39 10.93 -0.60 -3.24
C ILE A 39 10.27 -1.51 -4.27
N ASP A 40 10.61 -2.79 -4.24
CA ASP A 40 9.88 -3.80 -5.00
C ASP A 40 8.46 -3.94 -4.43
N THR A 41 7.47 -3.66 -5.27
CA THR A 41 6.04 -3.72 -4.91
C THR A 41 5.36 -5.02 -5.35
N GLU A 42 6.07 -5.91 -6.05
CA GLU A 42 5.52 -7.19 -6.52
C GLU A 42 4.96 -8.07 -5.38
N PRO A 43 5.60 -8.16 -4.20
CA PRO A 43 5.03 -8.89 -3.07
C PRO A 43 3.68 -8.33 -2.60
N LEU A 44 3.51 -7.01 -2.62
CA LEU A 44 2.25 -6.36 -2.26
C LEU A 44 1.16 -6.65 -3.29
N ARG A 45 1.50 -6.63 -4.57
CA ARG A 45 0.57 -6.97 -5.66
C ARG A 45 0.04 -8.40 -5.54
N LYS A 46 0.92 -9.35 -5.23
CA LYS A 46 0.54 -10.75 -4.98
C LYS A 46 -0.36 -10.90 -3.76
N ALA A 47 -0.03 -10.20 -2.67
CA ALA A 47 -0.87 -10.20 -1.47
C ALA A 47 -2.28 -9.65 -1.76
N ALA A 48 -2.39 -8.53 -2.49
CA ALA A 48 -3.67 -7.96 -2.89
C ALA A 48 -4.50 -8.92 -3.78
N HIS A 49 -3.84 -9.63 -4.70
CA HIS A 49 -4.50 -10.62 -5.56
C HIS A 49 -5.10 -11.78 -4.74
N GLU A 50 -4.34 -12.35 -3.82
CA GLU A 50 -4.82 -13.44 -2.97
C GLU A 50 -5.96 -12.97 -2.03
N LEU A 51 -5.88 -11.74 -1.50
CA LEU A 51 -6.98 -11.14 -0.72
C LEU A 51 -8.27 -11.03 -1.53
N ALA A 52 -8.20 -10.58 -2.79
CA ALA A 52 -9.37 -10.47 -3.66
C ALA A 52 -10.00 -11.84 -3.95
N LYS A 53 -9.17 -12.88 -4.09
CA LYS A 53 -9.61 -14.26 -4.25
C LYS A 53 -10.33 -14.77 -3.00
N GLN A 54 -9.82 -14.48 -1.80
CA GLN A 54 -10.51 -14.84 -0.56
C GLN A 54 -11.84 -14.09 -0.39
N GLY A 55 -11.91 -12.80 -0.74
CA GLY A 55 -13.17 -12.06 -0.77
C GLY A 55 -14.20 -12.68 -1.73
N THR A 56 -13.75 -13.18 -2.88
CA THR A 56 -14.61 -13.89 -3.84
C THR A 56 -15.13 -15.22 -3.27
N ASN A 57 -14.26 -16.01 -2.62
CA ASN A 57 -14.64 -17.26 -1.96
C ASN A 57 -15.70 -17.02 -0.87
N LEU A 58 -15.50 -15.99 -0.04
CA LEU A 58 -16.47 -15.57 0.98
C LEU A 58 -17.83 -15.20 0.38
N ASN A 59 -17.84 -14.44 -0.72
CA ASN A 59 -19.09 -14.06 -1.38
C ASN A 59 -19.83 -15.28 -1.95
N GLN A 60 -19.11 -16.24 -2.53
CA GLN A 60 -19.70 -17.50 -2.98
C GLN A 60 -20.26 -18.31 -1.82
N PHE A 61 -19.53 -18.37 -0.71
CA PHE A 61 -19.95 -19.05 0.50
C PHE A 61 -21.24 -18.44 1.08
N MET A 62 -21.33 -17.11 1.15
CA MET A 62 -22.56 -16.43 1.59
C MET A 62 -23.74 -16.69 0.66
N LYS A 63 -23.53 -16.70 -0.67
CA LYS A 63 -24.57 -17.06 -1.64
C LYS A 63 -25.06 -18.50 -1.47
N PHE A 64 -24.16 -19.44 -1.23
CA PHE A 64 -24.49 -20.82 -0.92
C PHE A 64 -25.39 -20.92 0.31
N LEU A 65 -25.02 -20.27 1.41
CA LEU A 65 -25.82 -20.24 2.64
C LEU A 65 -27.22 -19.64 2.40
N ASN A 66 -27.30 -18.55 1.66
CA ASN A 66 -28.58 -17.90 1.33
C ASN A 66 -29.48 -18.79 0.45
N THR A 67 -28.89 -19.64 -0.41
CA THR A 67 -29.62 -20.48 -1.37
C THR A 67 -30.16 -21.76 -0.73
N TYR A 68 -29.33 -22.47 0.02
CA TYR A 68 -29.67 -23.80 0.54
C TYR A 68 -30.11 -23.78 2.01
N GLY A 69 -29.91 -22.64 2.69
CA GLY A 69 -30.21 -22.47 4.11
C GLY A 69 -29.31 -23.31 5.03
N ILE A 70 -29.38 -23.02 6.32
CA ILE A 70 -28.55 -23.68 7.34
C ILE A 70 -28.92 -25.17 7.54
N LYS A 71 -30.08 -25.63 7.03
CA LYS A 71 -30.60 -26.98 7.31
C LYS A 71 -29.81 -28.13 6.66
N VAL A 72 -28.98 -27.86 5.66
CA VAL A 72 -28.13 -28.87 4.97
C VAL A 72 -26.65 -28.74 5.38
N PHE A 73 -26.35 -27.83 6.32
CA PHE A 73 -25.03 -27.26 6.48
C PHE A 73 -24.65 -27.11 7.95
N ASP A 74 -23.40 -27.48 8.31
CA ASP A 74 -22.91 -27.31 9.68
C ASP A 74 -22.56 -25.83 9.94
N ALA A 75 -23.50 -25.12 10.56
CA ALA A 75 -23.33 -23.72 10.92
C ALA A 75 -22.12 -23.48 11.84
N GLY A 76 -21.80 -24.44 12.73
CA GLY A 76 -20.66 -24.33 13.64
C GLY A 76 -19.33 -24.40 12.90
N GLU A 77 -19.24 -25.32 11.94
CA GLU A 77 -18.05 -25.46 11.08
C GLU A 77 -17.81 -24.20 10.25
N ALA A 78 -18.86 -23.62 9.69
CA ALA A 78 -18.73 -22.36 8.95
C ALA A 78 -18.36 -21.17 9.78
N GLN A 79 -19.00 -21.02 10.95
CA GLN A 79 -18.67 -19.91 11.83
C GLN A 79 -17.19 -20.00 12.22
N ARG A 80 -16.65 -21.21 12.42
CA ARG A 80 -15.23 -21.44 12.68
C ARG A 80 -14.34 -21.05 11.50
N VAL A 81 -14.69 -21.47 10.28
CA VAL A 81 -13.94 -21.11 9.06
C VAL A 81 -13.97 -19.61 8.81
N LEU A 82 -15.13 -18.97 8.93
CA LEU A 82 -15.29 -17.52 8.78
C LEU A 82 -14.49 -16.74 9.84
N ALA A 83 -14.51 -17.19 11.09
CA ALA A 83 -13.75 -16.54 12.15
C ALA A 83 -12.24 -16.57 11.87
N ARG A 84 -11.74 -17.71 11.37
CA ARG A 84 -10.33 -17.85 10.96
C ARG A 84 -9.97 -16.96 9.77
N GLU A 85 -10.90 -16.81 8.83
CA GLU A 85 -10.69 -15.94 7.68
C GLU A 85 -10.60 -14.47 8.11
N VAL A 86 -11.49 -14.03 9.02
CA VAL A 86 -11.45 -12.68 9.62
C VAL A 86 -10.14 -12.43 10.37
N GLU A 87 -9.68 -13.39 11.16
CA GLU A 87 -8.39 -13.31 11.86
C GLU A 87 -7.24 -13.11 10.86
N THR A 88 -7.22 -13.91 9.79
CA THR A 88 -6.21 -13.79 8.72
C THR A 88 -6.25 -12.42 8.04
N PHE A 89 -7.44 -11.86 7.79
CA PHE A 89 -7.57 -10.50 7.26
C PHE A 89 -7.01 -9.44 8.20
N MET A 90 -7.25 -9.59 9.51
CA MET A 90 -6.72 -8.65 10.51
C MET A 90 -5.19 -8.67 10.55
N GLU A 91 -4.57 -9.84 10.49
CA GLU A 91 -3.10 -9.97 10.44
C GLU A 91 -2.53 -9.26 9.21
N VAL A 92 -3.15 -9.42 8.04
CA VAL A 92 -2.72 -8.74 6.81
C VAL A 92 -2.91 -7.22 6.92
N ALA A 93 -4.02 -6.76 7.48
CA ALA A 93 -4.27 -5.34 7.71
C ALA A 93 -3.23 -4.73 8.66
N GLU A 94 -2.86 -5.44 9.73
CA GLU A 94 -1.84 -4.99 10.67
C GLU A 94 -0.45 -4.94 10.03
N ALA A 95 -0.09 -5.94 9.22
CA ALA A 95 1.16 -5.96 8.46
C ALA A 95 1.26 -4.77 7.50
N LEU A 96 0.19 -4.46 6.76
CA LEU A 96 0.13 -3.28 5.87
C LEU A 96 0.23 -1.97 6.66
N ALA A 97 -0.41 -1.87 7.83
CA ALA A 97 -0.30 -0.71 8.69
C ALA A 97 1.13 -0.54 9.27
N ALA A 98 1.81 -1.64 9.58
CA ALA A 98 3.23 -1.62 9.98
C ALA A 98 4.13 -1.13 8.85
N LEU A 99 3.89 -1.60 7.62
CA LEU A 99 4.60 -1.17 6.41
C LEU A 99 4.43 0.31 6.14
N ARG A 100 3.20 0.85 6.25
CA ARG A 100 2.93 2.29 6.11
C ARG A 100 3.70 3.11 7.16
N ARG A 101 3.68 2.68 8.43
CA ARG A 101 4.44 3.34 9.51
C ARG A 101 5.94 3.35 9.24
N GLU A 102 6.49 2.26 8.70
CA GLU A 102 7.91 2.20 8.34
C GLU A 102 8.23 3.11 7.14
N ALA A 103 7.35 3.17 6.14
CA ALA A 103 7.49 4.09 5.01
C ALA A 103 7.50 5.56 5.48
N ASP A 104 6.56 5.94 6.35
CA ASP A 104 6.49 7.27 6.95
C ASP A 104 7.78 7.61 7.73
N ARG A 105 8.28 6.67 8.57
CA ARG A 105 9.54 6.84 9.32
C ARG A 105 10.75 7.08 8.41
N ASN A 106 10.76 6.48 7.23
CA ASN A 106 11.88 6.53 6.29
C ASN A 106 11.69 7.60 5.19
N ASN A 107 10.67 8.47 5.29
CA ASN A 107 10.31 9.44 4.25
C ASN A 107 10.11 8.81 2.86
N VAL A 108 9.60 7.57 2.82
CA VAL A 108 9.24 6.89 1.58
C VAL A 108 7.85 7.33 1.17
N HIS A 109 7.74 8.00 0.02
CA HIS A 109 6.45 8.39 -0.52
C HIS A 109 5.77 7.20 -1.22
N LEU A 110 4.77 6.62 -0.57
CA LEU A 110 3.94 5.58 -1.18
C LEU A 110 2.91 6.23 -2.10
N LYS A 111 3.02 5.98 -3.41
CA LYS A 111 1.97 6.34 -4.37
C LYS A 111 0.94 5.22 -4.36
N ILE A 112 -0.19 5.46 -3.74
CA ILE A 112 -1.35 4.56 -3.82
C ILE A 112 -2.10 4.98 -5.08
N GLU A 113 -2.13 4.11 -6.08
CA GLU A 113 -3.08 4.27 -7.19
C GLU A 113 -4.45 3.86 -6.65
N ASP A 114 -5.46 4.72 -6.84
CA ASP A 114 -6.82 4.41 -6.42
C ASP A 114 -7.25 3.10 -7.08
N PHE A 115 -7.71 2.15 -6.25
CA PHE A 115 -8.24 0.86 -6.71
C PHE A 115 -9.53 0.99 -7.55
N ASP A 116 -10.09 2.20 -7.65
CA ASP A 116 -11.37 2.48 -8.29
C ASP A 116 -11.31 2.59 -9.83
N ASN A 117 -10.16 2.41 -10.48
CA ASN A 117 -10.06 2.36 -11.95
C ASN A 117 -10.34 0.96 -12.53
N ALA A 118 -11.31 0.25 -11.97
CA ALA A 118 -12.00 -0.83 -12.67
C ALA A 118 -13.32 -0.29 -13.26
N GLU A 119 -13.24 0.77 -14.08
CA GLU A 119 -14.35 1.13 -14.96
C GLU A 119 -14.38 0.16 -16.14
N ASN A 120 -15.24 -0.85 -15.98
CA ASN A 120 -16.21 -1.37 -16.96
C ASN A 120 -15.81 -1.41 -18.45
N ASP A 121 -15.51 -2.61 -18.95
CA ASP A 121 -15.91 -3.03 -20.31
C ASP A 121 -17.31 -3.67 -20.28
#